data_AF-A0A6B2BWR4-F1
#
_entry.id   AF-A0A6B2BWR4-F1
#
_cell.length_a   1.000
_cell.length_b   1.000
_cell.length_c   1.000
_cell.angle_alpha   90.00
_cell.angle_beta   90.00
_cell.angle_gamma   90.00
#
_symmetry.space_group_name_H-M   'P 1'
#
loop_
_entity.id
_entity.type
_entity.pdbx_description
1 polymer ?
#
loop_
_entity_poly.entity_id
_entity_poly.type
_entity_poly.pdbx_seq_one_letter_code
_entity_poly.pdbx_strand_id
1 'polypeptide(L)'
;MQQLYREYKSTGVIHVQKRAGRHKRPVPESVRNEIVELHRKYRISTSYIGKILKAKGLHIRNEKINQVLKEAGFAMSEPKKWHRKKWIRYERECSNSL
;
A
#
# COMPACT_ATOMS: atom_id res chain seq x y z
N MET A 1 -35.78 -6.01 1.17
CA MET A 1 -36.21 -5.60 2.53
C MET A 1 -36.02 -6.69 3.59
N GLN A 2 -36.35 -7.95 3.35
CA GLN A 2 -36.30 -8.99 4.39
C GLN A 2 -34.88 -9.36 4.88
N GLN A 3 -33.84 -9.22 4.05
CA GLN A 3 -32.48 -9.66 4.40
C GLN A 3 -31.83 -8.85 5.53
N LEU A 4 -31.87 -7.50 5.43
CA LEU A 4 -31.37 -6.61 6.48
C LEU A 4 -32.12 -6.81 7.81
N TYR A 5 -33.44 -6.95 7.75
CA TYR A 5 -34.27 -7.15 8.94
C TYR A 5 -33.95 -8.49 9.62
N ARG A 6 -33.73 -9.56 8.85
CA ARG A 6 -33.30 -10.86 9.38
C ARG A 6 -31.92 -10.79 10.05
N GLU A 7 -30.95 -10.14 9.42
CA GLU A 7 -29.60 -9.96 9.96
C GLU A 7 -29.61 -9.13 11.26
N TYR A 8 -30.43 -8.09 11.32
CA TYR A 8 -30.65 -7.33 12.56
C TYR A 8 -31.30 -8.19 13.65
N LYS A 9 -32.35 -8.95 13.33
CA LYS A 9 -33.04 -9.85 14.26
C LYS A 9 -32.12 -10.92 14.85
N SER A 10 -31.18 -11.45 14.06
CA SER A 10 -30.24 -12.49 14.50
C SER A 10 -29.06 -11.93 15.29
N THR A 11 -28.56 -10.77 14.90
CA THR A 11 -27.26 -10.26 15.38
C THR A 11 -27.41 -9.10 16.36
N GLY A 12 -28.57 -8.44 16.39
CA GLY A 12 -28.85 -7.23 17.19
C GLY A 12 -28.14 -5.96 16.70
N VAL A 13 -27.40 -6.05 15.59
CA VAL A 13 -26.55 -4.96 15.07
C VAL A 13 -27.11 -4.46 13.74
N ILE A 14 -27.11 -3.14 13.55
CA ILE A 14 -27.51 -2.49 12.30
C ILE A 14 -26.46 -2.79 11.22
N HIS A 15 -26.90 -3.33 10.08
CA HIS A 15 -26.01 -3.65 8.96
C HIS A 15 -25.38 -2.36 8.39
N VAL A 16 -24.05 -2.33 8.34
CA VAL A 16 -23.27 -1.23 7.74
C VAL A 16 -22.67 -1.72 6.42
N GLN A 17 -22.93 -0.98 5.34
CA GLN A 17 -22.38 -1.31 4.03
C GLN A 17 -20.84 -1.22 4.05
N LYS A 18 -20.19 -2.22 3.43
CA LYS A 18 -18.74 -2.22 3.24
C LYS A 18 -18.34 -1.13 2.25
N ARG A 19 -17.08 -0.68 2.35
CA ARG A 19 -16.51 0.24 1.35
C ARG A 19 -16.62 -0.38 -0.04
N ALA A 20 -17.19 0.37 -0.97
CA ALA A 20 -17.28 -0.01 -2.37
C ALA A 20 -15.87 -0.17 -2.98
N GLY A 21 -15.76 -1.09 -3.94
CA GLY A 21 -14.53 -1.34 -4.70
C GLY A 21 -13.86 -2.68 -4.40
N ARG A 22 -12.76 -2.94 -5.10
CA ARG A 22 -12.05 -4.23 -5.05
C ARG A 22 -11.35 -4.40 -3.69
N HIS A 23 -11.62 -5.53 -3.03
CA HIS A 23 -10.91 -5.91 -1.81
C HIS A 23 -9.39 -6.00 -2.06
N LYS A 24 -8.62 -5.39 -1.16
CA LYS A 24 -7.16 -5.47 -1.19
C LYS A 24 -6.76 -6.90 -0.93
N ARG A 25 -6.04 -7.52 -1.89
CA ARG A 25 -5.40 -8.81 -1.66
C ARG A 25 -4.20 -8.60 -0.71
N PRO A 26 -4.17 -9.24 0.47
CA PRO A 26 -3.00 -9.19 1.34
C PRO A 26 -1.83 -9.91 0.68
N VAL A 27 -0.62 -9.51 1.04
CA VAL A 27 0.60 -10.23 0.65
C VAL A 27 0.72 -11.43 1.61
N PRO A 28 0.98 -12.65 1.10
CA PRO A 28 1.15 -13.82 1.98
C PRO A 28 2.32 -13.60 2.96
N GLU A 29 2.18 -14.13 4.18
CA GLU A 29 3.10 -13.84 5.28
C GLU A 29 4.54 -14.30 4.99
N SER A 30 4.70 -15.43 4.31
CA SER A 30 6.00 -15.96 3.88
C SER A 30 6.80 -14.93 3.07
N VAL A 31 6.12 -14.27 2.14
CA VAL A 31 6.69 -13.24 1.27
C VAL A 31 6.98 -11.96 2.03
N ARG A 32 6.15 -11.59 3.01
CA ARG A 32 6.40 -10.41 3.87
C ARG A 32 7.70 -10.59 4.65
N ASN A 33 7.91 -11.77 5.23
CA ASN A 33 9.12 -12.10 5.96
C ASN A 33 10.35 -12.05 5.04
N GLU A 34 10.24 -12.60 3.83
CA GLU A 34 11.33 -12.55 2.85
C GLU A 34 11.71 -11.11 2.46
N ILE A 35 10.73 -10.23 2.26
CA ILE A 35 10.97 -8.81 1.97
C ILE A 35 11.74 -8.14 3.12
N VAL A 36 11.34 -8.40 4.36
CA VAL A 36 11.98 -7.83 5.55
C VAL A 36 13.40 -8.36 5.72
N GLU A 37 13.61 -9.66 5.54
CA GLU A 37 14.93 -10.31 5.58
C GLU A 37 15.88 -9.74 4.52
N LEU A 38 15.43 -9.63 3.27
CA LEU A 38 16.22 -9.04 2.19
C LEU A 38 16.62 -7.59 2.49
N HIS A 39 15.69 -6.80 3.02
CA HIS A 39 15.96 -5.43 3.41
C HIS A 39 16.93 -5.35 4.59
N ARG A 40 16.82 -6.21 5.60
CA ARG A 40 17.76 -6.27 6.74
C ARG A 40 19.16 -6.66 6.30
N LYS A 41 19.28 -7.69 5.46
CA LYS A 41 20.56 -8.25 5.02
C LYS A 41 21.34 -7.28 4.13
N TYR A 42 20.67 -6.64 3.18
CA TYR A 42 21.35 -5.85 2.16
C TYR A 42 21.09 -4.33 2.23
N ARG A 43 20.11 -3.88 3.02
CA ARG A 43 19.67 -2.46 3.12
C ARG A 43 19.35 -1.84 1.76
N ILE A 44 18.68 -2.60 0.90
CA ILE A 44 18.40 -2.23 -0.49
C ILE A 44 17.00 -1.62 -0.65
N SER A 45 16.81 -0.76 -1.66
CA SER A 45 15.53 -0.20 -2.06
C SER A 45 14.51 -1.22 -2.62
N THR A 46 13.24 -0.81 -2.60
CA THR A 46 12.08 -1.62 -3.06
C THR A 46 12.21 -2.13 -4.49
N SER A 47 12.79 -1.34 -5.39
CA SER A 47 12.96 -1.71 -6.81
C SER A 47 13.83 -2.95 -6.98
N TYR A 48 14.96 -2.99 -6.26
CA TYR A 48 15.87 -4.13 -6.30
C TYR A 48 15.33 -5.34 -5.56
N ILE A 49 14.65 -5.16 -4.42
CA ILE A 49 13.92 -6.26 -3.76
C ILE A 49 12.91 -6.88 -4.74
N GLY A 50 12.19 -6.05 -5.50
CA GLY A 50 11.29 -6.50 -6.56
C GLY A 50 11.99 -7.29 -7.66
N LYS A 51 13.21 -6.88 -8.08
CA LYS A 51 14.02 -7.64 -9.04
C LYS A 51 14.44 -9.01 -8.50
N ILE A 52 14.87 -9.07 -7.23
CA ILE A 52 15.26 -10.33 -6.57
C ILE A 52 14.07 -11.27 -6.48
N LEU A 53 12.92 -10.78 -6.04
CA LEU A 53 11.70 -11.59 -5.93
C LEU A 53 11.20 -12.06 -7.29
N LYS A 54 11.30 -11.20 -8.32
CA LYS A 54 10.99 -11.57 -9.70
C LYS A 54 11.88 -12.71 -10.20
N ALA A 55 13.18 -12.69 -9.88
CA ALA A 55 14.10 -13.77 -10.22
C ALA A 55 13.74 -15.10 -9.53
N LYS A 56 13.09 -15.04 -8.36
CA LYS A 56 12.53 -16.21 -7.65
C LYS A 56 11.13 -16.62 -8.11
N GLY A 57 10.59 -15.99 -9.16
CA GLY A 57 9.24 -16.27 -9.69
C GLY A 57 8.10 -15.56 -8.95
N LEU A 58 8.41 -14.71 -7.96
CA LEU A 58 7.41 -13.96 -7.21
C LEU A 58 7.22 -12.55 -7.81
N HIS A 59 6.16 -12.38 -8.59
CA HIS A 59 5.83 -11.10 -9.19
C HIS A 59 5.01 -10.22 -8.23
N ILE A 60 5.71 -9.29 -7.56
CA ILE A 60 5.11 -8.36 -6.60
C ILE A 60 5.32 -6.94 -7.08
N ARG A 61 4.25 -6.14 -7.02
CA ARG A 61 4.31 -4.71 -7.35
C ARG A 61 5.12 -3.98 -6.27
N ASN A 62 5.99 -3.04 -6.68
CA ASN A 62 6.82 -2.25 -5.76
C ASN A 62 6.00 -1.51 -4.68
N GLU A 63 4.76 -1.10 -4.99
CA GLU A 63 3.84 -0.48 -4.04
C GLU A 63 3.56 -1.40 -2.83
N LYS A 64 3.39 -2.71 -3.07
CA LYS A 64 3.16 -3.70 -2.02
C LYS A 64 4.40 -3.93 -1.17
N ILE A 65 5.57 -3.99 -1.80
CA ILE A 65 6.85 -4.11 -1.09
C ILE A 65 7.06 -2.88 -0.20
N ASN A 66 6.81 -1.67 -0.72
CA ASN A 66 6.90 -0.44 0.05
C ASN A 66 5.90 -0.39 1.21
N GLN A 67 4.67 -0.90 0.99
CA GLN A 67 3.67 -1.01 2.06
C GLN A 67 4.17 -1.93 3.19
N VAL A 68 4.72 -3.09 2.86
CA VAL A 68 5.28 -4.04 3.85
C VAL A 68 6.45 -3.40 4.61
N LEU A 69 7.35 -2.68 3.93
CA LEU A 69 8.47 -2.00 4.59
C LEU A 69 8.00 -0.87 5.52
N LYS A 70 6.92 -0.16 5.18
CA LYS A 70 6.31 0.84 6.07
C LYS A 70 5.67 0.20 7.30
N GLU A 71 4.90 -0.87 7.10
CA GLU A 71 4.29 -1.64 8.19
C GLU A 71 5.34 -2.20 9.16
N ALA A 72 6.50 -2.61 8.63
CA ALA A 72 7.63 -3.11 9.41
C ALA A 72 8.54 -2.02 10.00
N GLY A 73 8.25 -0.72 9.76
CA GLY A 73 9.02 0.40 10.32
C GLY A 73 10.33 0.75 9.60
N PHE A 74 10.64 0.12 8.46
CA PHE A 74 11.85 0.42 7.68
C PHE A 74 11.72 1.62 6.76
N ALA A 75 10.49 2.06 6.47
CA ALA A 75 10.22 3.20 5.62
C ALA A 75 9.22 4.16 6.30
N MET A 76 9.53 5.45 6.27
CA MET A 76 8.62 6.47 6.80
C MET A 76 7.57 6.89 5.76
N SER A 77 6.36 7.18 6.23
CA SER A 77 5.35 7.86 5.41
C SER A 77 5.58 9.38 5.48
N GLU A 78 5.83 9.99 4.32
CA GLU A 78 5.99 11.46 4.21
C GLU A 78 4.81 12.05 3.43
N PRO A 79 3.63 12.22 4.05
CA PRO A 79 2.41 12.63 3.34
C PRO A 79 2.55 14.02 2.71
N LYS A 80 3.35 14.92 3.31
CA LYS A 80 3.64 16.25 2.75
C LYS A 80 4.33 16.18 1.38
N LYS A 81 5.11 15.13 1.11
CA LYS A 81 5.79 14.95 -0.19
C LYS A 81 4.85 14.43 -1.28
N TRP A 82 3.68 13.90 -0.93
CA TRP A 82 2.74 13.33 -1.91
C TRP A 82 1.86 14.38 -2.56
N HIS A 83 1.68 15.52 -1.89
CA HIS A 83 0.77 16.56 -2.32
C HIS A 83 1.55 17.64 -3.07
N ARG A 84 1.20 17.84 -4.33
CA ARG A 84 1.70 19.00 -5.09
C ARG A 84 1.14 20.27 -4.44
N LYS A 85 2.00 21.28 -4.21
CA LYS A 85 1.54 22.60 -3.75
C LYS A 85 0.56 23.20 -4.77
N LYS A 86 -0.56 23.75 -4.30
CA LYS A 86 -1.64 24.30 -5.15
C LYS A 86 -1.14 25.37 -6.13
N TRP A 87 -0.23 26.24 -5.68
CA TRP A 87 0.22 27.41 -6.44
C TRP A 87 1.59 27.25 -7.10
N ILE A 88 2.15 26.03 -7.11
CA ILE A 88 3.51 25.77 -7.62
C ILE A 88 3.70 26.14 -9.09
N ARG A 89 2.63 26.27 -9.89
CA ARG A 89 2.71 26.73 -11.27
C ARG A 89 3.04 28.22 -11.37
N TYR A 90 2.55 29.03 -10.44
CA TYR A 90 2.74 30.49 -10.43
C TYR A 90 4.00 30.91 -9.67
N GLU A 91 4.52 30.05 -8.80
CA GLU A 91 5.82 30.22 -8.14
C GLU A 91 7.01 29.90 -9.06
N ARG A 92 6.78 29.22 -10.21
CA ARG A 92 7.84 28.86 -11.16
C ARG A 92 8.06 29.99 -12.16
N GLU A 93 9.32 30.37 -12.35
CA GLU A 93 9.72 31.34 -13.39
C GLU A 93 9.40 30.87 -14.81
N CYS A 94 9.48 29.57 -15.07
CA CYS A 94 9.08 28.97 -16.34
C CYS A 94 8.19 27.74 -16.10
N SER A 95 7.14 27.62 -16.91
CA SER A 95 6.15 26.54 -16.80
C SER A 95 6.73 25.14 -17.00
N ASN A 96 7.88 25.03 -17.70
CA ASN A 96 8.50 23.78 -18.14
C ASN A 96 9.82 23.39 -17.44
N SER A 97 10.24 24.06 -16.36
CA SER A 97 11.39 23.57 -15.58
C SER A 97 11.00 22.34 -14.75
N LEU A 98 11.75 21.24 -14.94
CA LEU A 98 11.60 19.96 -14.23
C LEU A 98 12.29 20.00 -12.87
#